data_AF-A0A1J6IYB0-F1
#
_entry.id   AF-A0A1J6IYB0-F1
#
_cell.length_a   1.000
_cell.length_b   1.000
_cell.length_c   1.000
_cell.angle_alpha   90.00
_cell.angle_beta   90.00
_cell.angle_gamma   90.00
#
_symmetry.space_group_name_H-M   'P 1'
#
loop_
_entity.id
_entity.type
_entity.pdbx_description
1 polymer ?
#
loop_
_entity_poly.entity_id
_entity_poly.type
_entity_poly.pdbx_seq_one_letter_code
_entity_poly.pdbx_strand_id
1 'polypeptide(L)'
;MKKLTGGSKELDVISIFGMAGLGKTTLARKVYNNTSIINHFDVKAWCTASQTYNMRTLLVDILEQATNKEWKIKEDFDIADKLQKTLKGRRYLIVLDDIWKVEAWEDLGLCFPKGEYGSRVMVTTRIEEVAKHLQHHSDPYSLRFLTLEES
;
A
#
# COMPACT_ATOMS: atom_id res chain seq x y z
N MET A 1 3.03 11.78 -8.18
CA MET A 1 2.25 12.69 -7.31
C MET A 1 0.78 12.76 -7.70
N LYS A 2 0.41 13.17 -8.94
CA LYS A 2 -1.01 13.25 -9.37
C LYS A 2 -1.83 11.96 -9.16
N LYS A 3 -1.26 10.78 -9.42
CA LYS A 3 -1.92 9.48 -9.16
C LYS A 3 -2.28 9.25 -7.68
N LEU A 4 -1.51 9.84 -6.75
CA LEU A 4 -1.71 9.66 -5.31
C LEU A 4 -2.62 10.72 -4.70
N THR A 5 -2.49 11.97 -5.13
CA THR A 5 -3.18 13.11 -4.48
C THR A 5 -4.34 13.68 -5.29
N GLY A 6 -4.60 13.14 -6.47
CA GLY A 6 -5.72 13.50 -7.34
C GLY A 6 -6.41 12.27 -7.91
N GLY A 7 -7.33 12.47 -8.86
CA GLY A 7 -8.12 11.41 -9.47
C GLY A 7 -9.38 11.06 -8.67
N SER A 8 -9.82 9.81 -8.77
CA SER A 8 -11.05 9.34 -8.12
C SER A 8 -10.99 9.49 -6.60
N LYS A 9 -12.16 9.78 -6.02
CA LYS A 9 -12.40 9.75 -4.57
C LYS A 9 -12.49 8.33 -4.03
N GLU A 10 -12.70 7.35 -4.88
CA GLU A 10 -12.66 5.94 -4.50
C GLU A 10 -11.24 5.50 -4.11
N LEU A 11 -11.15 4.37 -3.42
CA LEU A 11 -9.90 3.67 -3.20
C LEU A 11 -9.27 3.31 -4.54
N ASP A 12 -7.99 3.63 -4.72
CA ASP A 12 -7.22 3.23 -5.90
C ASP A 12 -5.91 2.54 -5.49
N VAL A 13 -5.41 1.70 -6.38
CA VAL A 13 -4.20 0.91 -6.19
C VAL A 13 -3.12 1.41 -7.14
N ILE A 14 -1.99 1.84 -6.57
CA ILE A 14 -0.85 2.37 -7.31
C ILE A 14 0.26 1.32 -7.30
N SER A 15 0.30 0.49 -8.34
CA SER A 15 1.30 -0.58 -8.49
C SER A 15 2.59 -0.05 -9.11
N ILE A 16 3.73 -0.41 -8.53
CA ILE A 16 5.08 -0.19 -9.08
C ILE A 16 5.71 -1.57 -9.30
N PHE A 17 6.05 -1.89 -10.54
CA PHE A 17 6.62 -3.20 -10.87
C PHE A 17 7.91 -3.11 -11.67
N GLY A 18 8.68 -4.20 -11.69
CA GLY A 18 9.96 -4.28 -12.38
C GLY A 18 10.92 -5.25 -11.69
N MET A 19 12.05 -5.55 -12.34
CA MET A 19 13.03 -6.51 -11.85
C MET A 19 13.60 -6.18 -10.46
N ALA A 20 14.23 -7.18 -9.85
CA ALA A 20 14.98 -7.01 -8.61
C ALA A 20 16.09 -5.95 -8.78
N GLY A 21 16.38 -5.20 -7.72
CA GLY A 21 17.45 -4.19 -7.74
C GLY A 21 17.12 -2.86 -8.43
N LEU A 22 15.99 -2.72 -9.14
CA LEU A 22 15.63 -1.47 -9.83
C LEU A 22 15.23 -0.30 -8.91
N GLY A 23 15.14 -0.52 -7.60
CA GLY A 23 14.81 0.55 -6.65
C GLY A 23 13.31 0.85 -6.50
N LYS A 24 12.41 -0.11 -6.75
CA LYS A 24 10.95 0.04 -6.53
C LYS A 24 10.62 0.51 -5.12
N THR A 25 11.14 -0.20 -4.11
CA THR A 25 11.03 0.14 -2.70
C THR A 25 11.62 1.52 -2.41
N THR A 26 12.74 1.86 -3.04
CA THR A 26 13.38 3.19 -2.91
C THR A 26 12.49 4.30 -3.46
N LEU A 27 11.88 4.10 -4.64
CA LEU A 27 10.95 5.05 -5.23
C LEU A 27 9.71 5.22 -4.37
N ALA A 28 9.08 4.11 -3.95
CA ALA A 28 7.93 4.13 -3.05
C ALA A 28 8.26 4.86 -1.74
N ARG A 29 9.45 4.64 -1.15
CA ARG A 29 9.90 5.30 0.08
C ARG A 29 10.13 6.80 -0.11
N LYS A 30 10.74 7.22 -1.22
CA LYS A 30 10.89 8.64 -1.57
C LYS A 30 9.53 9.34 -1.67
N VAL A 31 8.55 8.68 -2.28
CA VAL A 31 7.19 9.21 -2.41
C VAL A 31 6.49 9.25 -1.05
N TYR A 32 6.53 8.15 -0.29
CA TYR A 32 5.92 8.05 1.03
C TYR A 32 6.41 9.16 1.97
N ASN A 33 7.70 9.47 1.97
CA ASN A 33 8.31 10.50 2.83
C ASN A 33 8.21 11.93 2.28
N ASN A 34 7.60 12.14 1.11
CA ASN A 34 7.46 13.48 0.56
C ASN A 34 6.47 14.31 1.40
N THR A 35 6.84 15.56 1.71
CA THR A 35 6.02 16.47 2.54
C THR A 35 4.60 16.66 2.01
N SER A 36 4.42 16.72 0.68
CA SER A 36 3.07 16.85 0.10
C SER A 36 2.23 15.58 0.24
N ILE A 37 2.84 14.40 0.34
CA ILE A 37 2.15 13.14 0.68
C ILE A 37 1.81 13.13 2.17
N ILE A 38 2.78 13.47 3.03
CA ILE A 38 2.58 13.54 4.48
C ILE A 38 1.40 14.45 4.84
N ASN A 39 1.32 15.63 4.22
CA ASN A 39 0.26 16.59 4.51
C ASN A 39 -1.09 16.25 3.84
N HIS A 40 -1.11 15.30 2.91
CA HIS A 40 -2.31 14.95 2.17
C HIS A 40 -3.12 13.81 2.82
N PHE A 41 -2.43 12.86 3.46
CA PHE A 41 -3.04 11.66 4.06
C PHE A 41 -3.08 11.76 5.58
N ASP A 42 -4.25 11.52 6.17
CA ASP A 42 -4.47 11.51 7.62
C ASP A 42 -3.79 10.30 8.28
N VAL A 43 -3.69 9.20 7.54
CA VAL A 43 -3.12 7.94 7.99
C VAL A 43 -2.12 7.44 6.98
N LYS A 44 -0.99 6.97 7.48
CA LYS A 44 0.00 6.28 6.66
C LYS A 44 0.48 5.02 7.35
N ALA A 45 0.65 3.96 6.57
CA ALA A 45 1.29 2.74 7.02
C ALA A 45 2.18 2.16 5.92
N TRP A 46 3.23 1.46 6.31
CA TRP A 46 4.11 0.73 5.41
C TRP A 46 4.38 -0.66 5.95
N CYS A 47 4.06 -1.68 5.18
CA CYS A 47 4.32 -3.07 5.51
C CYS A 47 5.06 -3.75 4.36
N THR A 48 6.01 -4.61 4.69
CA THR A 48 6.70 -5.45 3.71
C THR A 48 6.13 -6.86 3.80
N ALA A 49 5.63 -7.38 2.69
CA ALA A 49 5.14 -8.75 2.62
C ALA A 49 6.34 -9.70 2.47
N SER A 50 6.46 -10.66 3.37
CA SER A 50 7.31 -11.83 3.15
C SER A 50 6.69 -12.75 2.09
N GLN A 51 7.50 -13.60 1.45
CA GLN A 51 7.01 -14.62 0.50
C GLN A 51 5.91 -15.51 1.12
N THR A 52 6.08 -15.83 2.41
CA THR A 52 5.05 -16.43 3.26
C THR A 52 4.43 -15.32 4.10
N TYR A 53 3.52 -14.54 3.52
CA TYR A 53 2.87 -13.46 4.26
C TYR A 53 1.98 -14.05 5.36
N ASN A 54 2.02 -13.45 6.55
CA ASN A 54 1.02 -13.70 7.58
C ASN A 54 0.06 -12.50 7.59
N MET A 55 -1.15 -12.72 7.08
CA MET A 55 -2.17 -11.69 6.97
C MET A 55 -2.44 -11.01 8.32
N ARG A 56 -2.51 -11.77 9.41
CA ARG A 56 -2.77 -11.23 10.74
C ARG A 56 -1.64 -10.29 11.18
N THR A 57 -0.39 -10.69 10.98
CA THR A 57 0.78 -9.86 11.29
C THR A 57 0.78 -8.56 10.50
N LEU A 58 0.49 -8.62 9.19
CA LEU A 58 0.41 -7.42 8.36
C LEU A 58 -0.70 -6.48 8.82
N LEU A 59 -1.90 -6.99 9.12
CA LEU A 59 -3.00 -6.16 9.59
C LEU A 59 -2.70 -5.51 10.95
N VAL A 60 -1.99 -6.20 11.86
CA VAL A 60 -1.55 -5.62 13.12
C VAL A 60 -0.55 -4.50 12.89
N ASP A 61 0.47 -4.71 12.05
CA ASP A 61 1.48 -3.69 11.74
C ASP A 61 0.83 -2.43 11.14
N ILE A 62 -0.12 -2.59 10.21
CA ILE A 62 -0.90 -1.47 9.66
C ILE A 62 -1.70 -0.77 10.77
N LEU A 63 -2.37 -1.53 11.65
CA LEU A 63 -3.20 -0.98 12.71
C LEU A 63 -2.36 -0.21 13.75
N GLU A 64 -1.19 -0.72 14.11
CA GLU A 64 -0.24 -0.07 15.01
C GLU A 64 0.20 1.28 14.45
N GLN A 65 0.61 1.31 13.18
CA GLN A 65 0.98 2.55 12.49
C GLN A 65 -0.22 3.51 12.34
N ALA A 66 -1.41 3.00 12.04
CA ALA A 66 -2.62 3.82 11.84
C ALA A 66 -3.20 4.41 13.14
N THR A 67 -2.85 3.84 14.29
CA THR A 67 -3.29 4.29 15.62
C THR A 67 -2.18 4.91 16.46
N ASN A 68 -0.93 4.76 16.03
CA ASN A 68 0.28 5.09 16.79
C ASN A 68 0.28 4.45 18.19
N LYS A 69 -0.09 3.16 18.26
CA LYS A 69 -0.22 2.37 19.50
C LYS A 69 0.22 0.94 19.24
N GLU A 70 0.86 0.31 20.20
CA GLU A 70 1.16 -1.13 20.16
C GLU A 70 -0.12 -1.96 20.34
N TRP A 71 -0.25 -3.04 19.57
CA TRP A 71 -1.36 -3.97 19.62
C TRP A 71 -0.87 -5.39 19.86
N LYS A 72 -1.30 -5.99 20.97
CA LYS A 72 -1.04 -7.41 21.21
C LYS A 72 -1.96 -8.26 20.34
N ILE A 73 -1.38 -9.23 19.65
CA ILE A 73 -2.12 -10.30 18.97
C ILE A 73 -2.82 -11.12 20.06
N LYS A 74 -4.06 -10.74 20.40
CA LYS A 74 -4.98 -11.58 21.19
C LYS A 74 -5.84 -12.37 20.23
N GLU A 75 -6.11 -13.64 20.52
CA GLU A 75 -6.79 -14.57 19.61
C GLU A 75 -8.21 -14.10 19.26
N ASP A 76 -8.94 -13.51 20.21
CA ASP A 76 -10.35 -13.11 20.07
C ASP A 76 -10.62 -11.75 19.41
N PHE A 77 -9.59 -11.05 18.93
CA PHE A 77 -9.78 -9.71 18.35
C PHE A 77 -9.93 -9.78 16.83
N ASP A 78 -11.05 -9.29 16.31
CA ASP A 78 -11.21 -9.06 14.87
C ASP A 78 -10.40 -7.81 14.46
N ILE A 79 -9.14 -8.06 14.10
CA ILE A 79 -8.20 -7.02 13.67
C ILE A 79 -8.69 -6.35 12.38
N ALA A 80 -9.35 -7.09 11.48
CA ALA A 80 -9.85 -6.55 10.23
C ALA A 80 -10.99 -5.55 10.47
N ASP A 81 -11.97 -5.88 11.30
CA ASP A 81 -13.04 -4.97 11.70
C ASP A 81 -12.47 -3.73 12.41
N LYS A 82 -11.50 -3.91 13.31
CA LYS A 82 -10.88 -2.77 13.99
C LYS A 82 -10.14 -1.86 13.03
N LEU A 83 -9.38 -2.43 12.09
CA LEU A 83 -8.66 -1.68 11.07
C LEU A 83 -9.65 -0.92 10.18
N GLN A 84 -10.74 -1.56 9.75
CA GLN A 84 -11.79 -0.89 8.98
C GLN A 84 -12.39 0.29 9.74
N LYS A 85 -12.81 0.10 10.99
CA LYS A 85 -13.34 1.18 11.85
C LYS A 85 -12.33 2.31 12.05
N THR A 86 -11.06 1.94 12.17
CA THR A 86 -9.95 2.88 12.29
C THR A 86 -9.81 3.70 11.01
N LEU A 87 -9.77 3.09 9.84
CA LEU A 87 -9.54 3.80 8.56
C LEU A 87 -10.77 4.54 8.02
N LYS A 88 -11.98 4.17 8.47
CA LYS A 88 -13.24 4.76 7.99
C LYS A 88 -13.27 6.28 8.21
N GLY A 89 -13.69 7.02 7.19
CA GLY A 89 -13.80 8.49 7.24
C GLY A 89 -12.46 9.24 7.15
N ARG A 90 -11.33 8.54 6.96
CA ARG A 90 -10.00 9.13 6.86
C ARG A 90 -9.38 8.84 5.50
N ARG A 91 -8.55 9.77 5.01
CA ARG A 91 -7.74 9.54 3.82
C ARG A 91 -6.46 8.82 4.23
N TYR A 92 -6.30 7.57 3.77
CA TYR A 92 -5.14 6.75 4.12
C TYR A 92 -4.26 6.44 2.92
N LEU A 93 -2.95 6.33 3.17
CA LEU A 93 -1.97 5.75 2.26
C LEU A 93 -1.32 4.53 2.93
N ILE A 94 -1.59 3.35 2.40
CA ILE A 94 -0.97 2.11 2.87
C ILE A 94 0.00 1.63 1.81
N VAL A 95 1.24 1.34 2.17
CA VAL A 95 2.23 0.75 1.27
C VAL A 95 2.38 -0.72 1.60
N LEU A 96 2.18 -1.57 0.58
CA LEU A 96 2.44 -3.01 0.63
C LEU A 96 3.65 -3.30 -0.27
N ASP A 97 4.80 -3.44 0.36
CA ASP A 97 6.08 -3.58 -0.31
C ASP A 97 6.43 -5.06 -0.57
N ASP A 98 6.93 -5.35 -1.77
CA ASP A 98 7.37 -6.67 -2.26
C ASP A 98 6.25 -7.72 -2.21
N ILE A 99 5.10 -7.47 -2.85
CA ILE A 99 4.00 -8.45 -3.00
C ILE A 99 4.33 -9.46 -4.10
N TRP A 100 4.20 -10.75 -3.77
CA TRP A 100 4.54 -11.88 -4.68
C TRP A 100 3.32 -12.56 -5.31
N LYS A 101 2.13 -12.34 -4.76
CA LYS A 101 0.93 -13.12 -5.08
C LYS A 101 -0.28 -12.21 -5.12
N VAL A 102 -1.19 -12.48 -6.05
CA VAL A 102 -2.44 -11.73 -6.19
C VAL A 102 -3.31 -11.91 -4.95
N GLU A 103 -3.34 -13.13 -4.42
CA GLU A 103 -4.12 -13.55 -3.26
C GLU A 103 -3.79 -12.70 -2.03
N ALA A 104 -2.52 -12.32 -1.86
CA ALA A 104 -2.09 -11.44 -0.77
C ALA A 104 -2.82 -10.09 -0.80
N TRP A 105 -3.02 -9.53 -2.00
CA TRP A 105 -3.79 -8.31 -2.17
C TRP A 105 -5.29 -8.56 -2.04
N GLU A 106 -5.82 -9.63 -2.64
CA GLU A 106 -7.26 -9.92 -2.56
C GLU A 106 -7.72 -10.08 -1.11
N ASP A 107 -6.92 -10.76 -0.29
CA ASP A 107 -7.14 -10.90 1.14
C ASP A 107 -7.06 -9.54 1.87
N LEU A 108 -5.93 -8.81 1.72
CA LEU A 108 -5.69 -7.56 2.45
C LEU A 108 -6.64 -6.44 2.02
N GLY A 109 -6.94 -6.36 0.73
CA GLY A 109 -7.80 -5.34 0.14
C GLY A 109 -9.23 -5.37 0.70
N LEU A 110 -9.72 -6.54 1.12
CA LEU A 110 -11.02 -6.69 1.77
C LEU A 110 -11.06 -6.06 3.18
N CYS A 111 -9.90 -5.87 3.81
CA CYS A 111 -9.79 -5.26 5.13
C CYS A 111 -9.73 -3.73 5.09
N PHE A 112 -9.69 -3.12 3.90
CA PHE A 112 -9.63 -1.68 3.75
C PHE A 112 -10.99 -1.10 3.38
N PRO A 113 -11.45 -0.03 4.06
CA PRO A 113 -12.67 0.65 3.66
C PRO A 113 -12.53 1.21 2.25
N LYS A 114 -13.41 0.75 1.35
CA LYS A 114 -13.59 1.31 0.01
C LYS A 114 -14.33 2.65 0.16
N GLY A 115 -13.60 3.67 0.59
CA GLY A 115 -14.14 4.99 0.94
C GLY A 115 -14.14 5.98 -0.22
N GLU A 116 -14.70 7.17 0.03
CA GLU A 116 -14.83 8.29 -0.93
C GLU A 116 -13.85 9.45 -0.66
N TYR A 117 -12.77 9.19 0.07
CA TYR A 117 -11.84 10.24 0.51
C TYR A 117 -10.54 10.28 -0.29
N GLY A 118 -10.41 9.50 -1.36
CA GLY A 118 -9.21 9.45 -2.19
C GLY A 118 -8.07 8.67 -1.54
N SER A 119 -8.41 7.63 -0.77
CA SER A 119 -7.41 6.75 -0.16
C SER A 119 -6.66 5.95 -1.23
N ARG A 120 -5.42 5.58 -0.92
CA ARG A 120 -4.54 4.88 -1.86
C ARG A 120 -3.86 3.69 -1.18
N VAL A 121 -3.76 2.58 -1.90
CA VAL A 121 -2.81 1.52 -1.57
C VAL A 121 -1.70 1.55 -2.61
N MET A 122 -0.46 1.70 -2.19
CA MET A 122 0.70 1.59 -3.08
C MET A 122 1.28 0.19 -2.94
N VAL A 123 1.52 -0.47 -4.06
CA VAL A 123 2.08 -1.82 -4.08
C VAL A 123 3.38 -1.82 -4.83
N THR A 124 4.42 -2.47 -4.29
CA THR A 124 5.61 -2.80 -5.08
C THR A 124 5.65 -4.30 -5.34
N THR A 125 5.98 -4.70 -6.56
CA THR A 125 6.07 -6.13 -6.93
C THR A 125 7.12 -6.35 -8.00
N ARG A 126 7.63 -7.57 -8.13
CA ARG A 126 8.50 -7.96 -9.24
C ARG A 126 7.72 -8.52 -10.43
N ILE A 127 6.44 -8.83 -10.22
CA ILE A 127 5.65 -9.64 -11.13
C ILE A 127 4.66 -8.72 -11.83
N GLU A 128 4.81 -8.60 -13.15
CA GLU A 128 3.95 -7.74 -13.96
C GLU A 128 2.48 -8.18 -13.91
N GLU A 129 2.22 -9.49 -13.90
CA GLU A 129 0.87 -10.06 -13.81
C GLU A 129 0.16 -9.64 -12.52
N VAL A 130 0.87 -9.68 -11.38
CA VAL A 130 0.37 -9.15 -10.10
C VAL A 130 0.02 -7.67 -10.28
N ALA A 131 0.94 -6.85 -10.79
CA ALA A 131 0.71 -5.43 -10.95
C ALA A 131 -0.51 -5.10 -11.83
N LYS A 132 -0.71 -5.85 -12.93
CA LYS A 132 -1.85 -5.73 -13.84
C LYS A 132 -3.16 -6.18 -13.20
N HIS A 133 -3.15 -7.27 -12.43
CA HIS A 133 -4.35 -7.75 -11.72
C HIS A 133 -4.83 -6.73 -10.68
N LEU A 134 -3.90 -6.04 -10.02
CA LEU A 134 -4.19 -4.99 -9.05
C LEU A 134 -4.67 -3.67 -9.69
N GLN A 135 -4.68 -3.56 -11.02
CA GLN A 135 -5.12 -2.34 -11.69
C GLN A 135 -6.57 -2.03 -11.37
N HIS A 136 -6.83 -0.80 -10.93
CA HIS A 136 -8.18 -0.28 -10.73
C HIS A 136 -8.41 0.98 -11.56
N HIS A 137 -8.10 2.17 -11.02
CA HIS A 137 -8.21 3.42 -11.78
C HIS A 137 -6.85 3.83 -12.38
N SER A 138 -5.75 3.50 -11.71
CA SER A 138 -4.40 3.86 -12.16
C SER A 138 -3.68 2.72 -12.87
N ASP A 139 -3.08 3.02 -14.02
CA ASP A 139 -2.18 2.08 -14.69
C ASP A 139 -0.96 1.76 -13.82
N PRO A 140 -0.51 0.49 -13.80
CA PRO A 140 0.74 0.10 -13.15
C PRO A 140 1.94 0.86 -13.70
N TYR A 141 2.84 1.27 -12.81
CA TYR A 141 4.08 1.95 -13.17
C TYR A 141 5.21 0.92 -13.35
N SER A 142 5.64 0.73 -14.60
CA SER A 142 6.82 -0.06 -14.91
C SER A 142 8.08 0.75 -14.59
N LEU A 143 8.84 0.28 -13.61
CA LEU A 143 10.15 0.83 -13.30
C LEU A 143 11.18 0.21 -14.23
N ARG A 144 11.82 1.06 -15.03
CA ARG A 144 12.90 0.69 -15.96
C ARG A 144 14.27 0.90 -15.31
N PHE A 145 15.31 0.36 -15.95
CA PHE A 145 16.68 0.73 -15.64
C PHE A 145 16.89 2.24 -15.81
N LEU A 146 17.74 2.81 -14.97
CA LEU A 146 18.22 4.17 -15.16
C LEU A 146 18.90 4.27 -16.52
N THR A 147 18.65 5.36 -17.22
CA THR A 147 19.48 5.70 -18.37
C THR A 147 20.88 6.12 -17.90
N LEU A 148 21.86 6.16 -18.81
CA LEU A 148 23.22 6.62 -18.51
C LEU A 148 23.28 8.04 -17.93
N GLU A 149 22.30 8.88 -18.27
CA GLU A 149 22.20 10.26 -17.76
C GLU A 149 21.59 10.34 -16.35
N GLU A 150 20.88 9.29 -15.92
CA GLU A 150 20.19 9.21 -14.63
C GLU A 150 20.98 8.41 -13.57
N SER A 151 22.17 7.89 -13.93
CA SER A 151 23.05 7.09 -13.05
C SER A 151 24.13 7.95 -12.40
#